data_AF-A0A965XA56-F1
#
_entry.id   AF-A0A965XA56-F1
#
_cell.length_a   1.000
_cell.length_b   1.000
_cell.length_c   1.000
_cell.angle_alpha   90.00
_cell.angle_beta   90.00
_cell.angle_gamma   90.00
#
_symmetry.space_group_name_H-M   'P 1'
#
loop_
_entity.id
_entity.type
_entity.pdbx_description
1 polymer ?
#
loop_
_entity_poly.entity_id
_entity_poly.type
_entity_poly.pdbx_seq_one_letter_code
_entity_poly.pdbx_strand_id
1 'polypeptide(L)'
;MIKVNFTPKTDIEEYLNNDFNLEIFEDLTENEDWQGTFEPLDFLNLLYEQFEIVNANKEKPLSVVKHLFGLKLEQTKLYCLLYYLKRHIYKHSGSEYEPKDKQLSICRGFIEKEYDKLEAELYPKTEPEPQPEKENKYDFQKVKQHIETLTTVKDKILYLTEIKTDFLQNKSGWDLDLGTPFDRKCELEIKKLNEVLKLEAHTTTPKAKPIFKLSDKKGAKTDLIRVLNALYELRLFNKTDGQIPTKQEFIETMGEYLGVDLSKYHSNLSQALQNQPLEVNLKVFEEMKEATQKAHYQTK
;
A
#
# COMPACT_ATOMS: atom_id res chain seq x y z
N MET A 1 12.80 39.73 17.99
CA MET A 1 13.49 38.92 16.97
C MET A 1 14.99 39.08 17.19
N ILE A 2 15.74 37.97 17.20
CA ILE A 2 17.19 37.99 17.00
C ILE A 2 17.42 38.62 15.64
N LYS A 3 18.23 39.69 15.60
CA LYS A 3 18.66 40.30 14.34
C LYS A 3 19.74 39.43 13.73
N VAL A 4 19.65 39.19 12.43
CA VAL A 4 20.69 38.51 11.66
C VAL A 4 21.56 39.54 10.98
N ASN A 5 22.84 39.21 10.77
CA ASN A 5 23.73 40.03 9.97
C ASN A 5 23.70 39.48 8.53
N PHE A 6 22.68 39.85 7.78
CA PHE A 6 22.55 39.48 6.38
C PHE A 6 23.24 40.52 5.49
N THR A 7 24.03 40.06 4.51
CA THR A 7 24.67 40.93 3.51
C THR A 7 23.96 40.74 2.19
N PRO A 8 23.16 41.73 1.73
CA PRO A 8 22.52 41.67 0.43
C PRO A 8 23.54 41.54 -0.70
N LYS A 9 23.18 40.80 -1.74
CA LYS A 9 23.92 40.78 -2.99
C LYS A 9 23.60 42.02 -3.81
N THR A 10 24.57 42.45 -4.60
CA THR A 10 24.44 43.59 -5.51
C THR A 10 24.29 43.18 -6.97
N ASP A 11 24.48 41.89 -7.26
CA ASP A 11 24.38 41.31 -8.59
C ASP A 11 23.46 40.08 -8.55
N ILE A 12 22.49 40.05 -9.45
CA ILE A 12 21.50 38.96 -9.57
C ILE A 12 22.17 37.63 -9.92
N GLU A 13 23.25 37.67 -10.69
CA GLU A 13 24.01 36.48 -11.11
C GLU A 13 24.58 35.70 -9.91
N GLU A 14 24.80 36.38 -8.77
CA GLU A 14 25.23 35.71 -7.53
C GLU A 14 24.17 34.76 -6.96
N TYR A 15 22.89 34.95 -7.31
CA TYR A 15 21.78 34.09 -6.89
C TYR A 15 21.38 33.06 -7.94
N LEU A 16 21.56 33.33 -9.24
CA LEU A 16 21.10 32.47 -10.35
C LEU A 16 21.98 31.23 -10.59
N ASN A 17 22.46 30.62 -9.51
CA ASN A 17 23.35 29.45 -9.55
C ASN A 17 22.65 28.13 -9.18
N ASN A 18 21.33 28.15 -9.01
CA ASN A 18 20.54 26.97 -8.68
C ASN A 18 19.11 27.09 -9.20
N ASP A 19 18.50 25.94 -9.50
CA ASP A 19 17.17 25.85 -10.10
C ASP A 19 16.07 26.57 -9.32
N PHE A 20 16.19 26.65 -7.99
CA PHE A 20 15.18 27.34 -7.17
C PHE A 20 15.17 28.85 -7.43
N ASN A 21 16.35 29.45 -7.55
CA ASN A 21 16.47 30.88 -7.78
C ASN A 21 16.21 31.23 -9.23
N LEU A 22 16.53 30.33 -10.17
CA LEU A 22 16.15 30.46 -11.57
C LEU A 22 14.62 30.44 -11.73
N GLU A 23 13.93 29.52 -11.07
CA GLU A 23 12.46 29.46 -11.06
C GLU A 23 11.85 30.78 -10.51
N ILE A 24 12.36 31.29 -9.39
CA ILE A 24 11.92 32.59 -8.85
C ILE A 24 12.15 33.72 -9.85
N PHE A 25 13.29 33.73 -10.53
CA PHE A 25 13.62 34.75 -11.52
C PHE A 25 12.65 34.71 -12.71
N GLU A 26 12.41 33.52 -13.27
CA GLU A 26 11.46 33.29 -14.35
C GLU A 26 10.04 33.71 -13.93
N ASP A 27 9.60 33.35 -12.73
CA ASP A 27 8.28 33.72 -12.24
C ASP A 27 8.09 35.24 -12.08
N LEU A 28 9.13 35.96 -11.63
CA LEU A 28 9.06 37.41 -11.46
C LEU A 28 9.24 38.20 -12.77
N THR A 29 9.77 37.58 -13.82
CA THR A 29 10.10 38.26 -15.08
C THR A 29 9.23 37.83 -16.27
N GLU A 30 8.75 36.59 -16.30
CA GLU A 30 8.08 35.98 -17.46
C GLU A 30 6.68 35.43 -17.15
N ASN A 31 6.41 34.98 -15.92
CA ASN A 31 5.12 34.37 -15.56
C ASN A 31 4.02 35.42 -15.33
N GLU A 32 2.92 35.34 -16.09
CA GLU A 32 1.81 36.32 -16.06
C GLU A 32 1.25 36.57 -14.65
N ASP A 33 1.25 35.57 -13.78
CA ASP A 33 0.63 35.68 -12.45
C ASP A 33 1.49 36.51 -11.47
N TRP A 34 2.82 36.53 -11.65
CA TRP A 34 3.79 37.07 -10.67
C TRP A 34 4.72 38.13 -11.28
N GLN A 35 4.70 38.31 -12.60
CA GLN A 35 5.52 39.24 -13.34
C GLN A 35 5.41 40.66 -12.78
N GLY A 36 6.57 41.26 -12.48
CA GLY A 36 6.64 42.64 -11.99
C GLY A 36 6.18 42.83 -10.54
N THR A 37 5.81 41.77 -9.81
CA THR A 37 5.46 41.86 -8.38
C THR A 37 6.65 42.36 -7.56
N PHE A 38 7.86 41.95 -7.93
CA PHE A 38 9.12 42.43 -7.37
C PHE A 38 10.17 42.62 -8.47
N GLU A 39 11.17 43.46 -8.17
CA GLU A 39 12.46 43.37 -8.84
C GLU A 39 13.18 42.10 -8.33
N PRO A 40 13.71 41.23 -9.21
CA PRO A 40 14.25 39.92 -8.82
C PRO A 40 15.37 39.95 -7.77
N LEU A 41 16.34 40.88 -7.88
CA LEU A 41 17.45 40.96 -6.94
C LEU A 41 16.98 41.39 -5.55
N ASP A 42 16.11 42.39 -5.47
CA ASP A 42 15.47 42.87 -4.25
C ASP A 42 14.66 41.74 -3.59
N PHE A 43 13.92 40.96 -4.38
CA PHE A 43 13.15 39.84 -3.87
C PHE A 43 14.03 38.74 -3.28
N LEU A 44 15.08 38.33 -3.99
CA LEU A 44 15.99 37.28 -3.51
C LEU A 44 16.72 37.74 -2.25
N ASN A 45 17.19 38.98 -2.21
CA ASN A 45 17.75 39.57 -0.99
C ASN A 45 16.77 39.51 0.18
N LEU A 46 15.51 39.91 -0.04
CA LEU A 46 14.47 39.86 0.98
C LEU A 46 14.18 38.43 1.43
N LEU A 47 14.02 37.50 0.48
CA LEU A 47 13.71 36.09 0.74
C LEU A 47 14.77 35.43 1.62
N TYR A 48 16.04 35.60 1.25
CA TYR A 48 17.16 35.01 1.99
C TYR A 48 17.37 35.69 3.35
N GLU A 49 17.20 37.02 3.45
CA GLU A 49 17.21 37.71 4.74
C GLU A 49 16.11 37.17 5.67
N GLN A 50 14.88 37.04 5.15
CA GLN A 50 13.76 36.55 5.95
C GLN A 50 13.95 35.08 6.35
N PHE A 51 14.54 34.25 5.49
CA PHE A 51 14.90 32.88 5.86
C PHE A 51 15.90 32.84 7.02
N GLU A 52 16.96 33.64 6.98
CA GLU A 52 17.93 33.71 8.08
C GLU A 52 17.28 34.18 9.39
N ILE A 53 16.39 35.18 9.30
CA ILE A 53 15.61 35.66 10.44
C ILE A 53 14.72 34.54 11.01
N VAL A 54 14.03 33.78 10.16
CA VAL A 54 13.20 32.65 10.57
C VAL A 54 14.06 31.58 11.24
N ASN A 55 15.17 31.19 10.63
CA ASN A 55 16.07 30.15 11.14
C ASN A 55 16.67 30.54 12.50
N ALA A 56 17.07 31.80 12.68
CA ALA A 56 17.60 32.31 13.95
C ALA A 56 16.53 32.40 15.06
N ASN A 57 15.24 32.48 14.69
CA ASN A 57 14.13 32.67 15.63
C ASN A 57 13.17 31.47 15.67
N LYS A 58 13.59 30.31 15.15
CA LYS A 58 12.72 29.13 14.96
C LYS A 58 12.12 28.53 16.23
N GLU A 59 12.67 28.86 17.40
CA GLU A 59 12.09 28.51 18.71
C GLU A 59 10.84 29.33 19.07
N LYS A 60 10.51 30.37 18.29
CA LYS A 60 9.42 31.32 18.55
C LYS A 60 8.53 31.51 17.30
N PRO A 61 7.84 30.46 16.83
CA PRO A 61 7.08 30.48 15.57
C PRO A 61 6.05 31.62 15.48
N LEU A 62 5.33 31.91 16.58
CA LEU A 62 4.39 33.03 16.62
C LEU A 62 5.07 34.40 16.47
N SER A 63 6.29 34.56 16.99
CA SER A 63 7.05 35.80 16.81
C SER A 63 7.56 35.94 15.38
N VAL A 64 7.94 34.83 14.74
CA VAL A 64 8.32 34.79 13.33
C VAL A 64 7.16 35.23 12.45
N VAL A 65 5.97 34.65 12.62
CA VAL A 65 4.78 35.05 11.87
C VAL A 65 4.47 36.53 12.08
N LYS A 66 4.47 37.00 13.33
CA LYS A 66 4.22 38.41 13.64
C LYS A 66 5.23 39.35 12.98
N HIS A 67 6.48 38.91 12.85
CA HIS A 67 7.52 39.67 12.13
C HIS A 67 7.24 39.73 10.63
N LEU A 68 6.93 38.59 9.99
CA LEU A 68 6.65 38.53 8.55
C LEU A 68 5.44 39.39 8.17
N PHE A 69 4.36 39.35 8.96
CA PHE A 69 3.18 40.21 8.76
C PHE A 69 3.41 41.67 9.20
N GLY A 70 4.52 41.96 9.87
CA GLY A 70 4.95 43.31 10.20
C GLY A 70 5.82 43.97 9.12
N LEU A 71 6.19 43.23 8.07
CA LEU A 71 6.89 43.78 6.90
C LEU A 71 5.95 44.75 6.18
N LYS A 72 6.47 45.92 5.79
CA LYS A 72 5.72 46.96 5.07
C LYS A 72 5.56 46.58 3.59
N LEU A 73 4.91 45.45 3.33
CA LEU A 73 4.64 44.93 1.99
C LEU A 73 3.14 45.01 1.70
N GLU A 74 2.81 45.21 0.44
CA GLU A 74 1.44 45.00 -0.06
C GLU A 74 1.05 43.53 0.08
N GLN A 75 -0.25 43.23 0.18
CA GLN A 75 -0.73 41.87 0.41
C GLN A 75 -0.27 40.88 -0.66
N THR A 76 -0.29 41.26 -1.95
CA THR A 76 0.19 40.43 -3.07
C THR A 76 1.69 40.15 -2.98
N LYS A 77 2.48 41.15 -2.58
CA LYS A 77 3.92 41.01 -2.34
C LYS A 77 4.23 40.12 -1.15
N LEU A 78 3.46 40.26 -0.06
CA LEU A 78 3.56 39.38 1.11
C LEU A 78 3.18 37.95 0.74
N TYR A 79 2.11 37.75 -0.02
CA TYR A 79 1.69 36.43 -0.52
C TYR A 79 2.81 35.75 -1.33
N CYS A 80 3.41 36.48 -2.26
CA CYS A 80 4.56 36.03 -3.05
C CYS A 80 5.76 35.64 -2.17
N LEU A 81 6.12 36.48 -1.19
CA LEU A 81 7.19 36.19 -0.25
C LEU A 81 6.92 34.92 0.57
N LEU A 82 5.72 34.78 1.16
CA LEU A 82 5.40 33.65 2.02
C LEU A 82 5.41 32.32 1.25
N TYR A 83 4.97 32.32 -0.01
CA TYR A 83 5.01 31.16 -0.89
C TYR A 83 6.44 30.63 -1.11
N TYR A 84 7.38 31.48 -1.55
CA TYR A 84 8.75 31.02 -1.75
C TYR A 84 9.47 30.76 -0.43
N LEU A 85 9.17 31.52 0.61
CA LEU A 85 9.77 31.31 1.93
C LEU A 85 9.39 29.93 2.49
N LYS A 86 8.12 29.50 2.42
CA LYS A 86 7.72 28.16 2.89
C LYS A 86 8.37 27.04 2.07
N ARG A 87 8.58 27.24 0.76
CA ARG A 87 9.28 26.29 -0.12
C ARG A 87 10.77 26.22 0.20
N HIS A 88 11.39 27.37 0.44
CA HIS A 88 12.80 27.45 0.81
C HIS A 88 13.07 26.82 2.18
N ILE A 89 12.19 27.07 3.16
CA ILE A 89 12.24 26.44 4.48
C ILE A 89 12.12 24.92 4.35
N TYR A 90 11.18 24.41 3.56
CA TYR A 90 11.00 22.98 3.34
C TYR A 90 12.28 22.28 2.86
N LYS A 91 13.00 22.90 1.91
CA LYS A 91 14.29 22.37 1.39
C LYS A 91 15.34 22.21 2.50
N HIS A 92 15.30 23.06 3.53
CA HIS A 92 16.25 23.04 4.65
C HIS A 92 15.77 22.22 5.86
N SER A 93 14.48 22.28 6.20
CA SER A 93 13.92 21.57 7.35
C SER A 93 13.67 20.09 7.10
N GLY A 94 13.59 19.67 5.83
CA GLY A 94 13.06 18.35 5.47
C GLY A 94 11.53 18.32 5.54
N SER A 95 10.96 17.14 5.29
CA SER A 95 9.50 16.95 5.28
C SER A 95 8.91 17.07 6.69
N GLU A 96 7.61 17.31 6.79
CA GLU A 96 6.92 17.33 8.09
C GLU A 96 6.90 15.97 8.79
N TYR A 97 7.00 14.89 8.02
CA TYR A 97 6.99 13.51 8.53
C TYR A 97 8.38 13.02 8.93
N GLU A 98 9.43 13.57 8.30
CA GLU A 98 10.84 13.30 8.59
C GLU A 98 11.64 14.61 8.62
N PRO A 99 11.43 15.46 9.64
CA PRO A 99 12.11 16.74 9.70
C PRO A 99 13.59 16.54 10.11
N LYS A 100 14.48 17.06 9.27
CA LYS A 100 15.91 17.25 9.61
C LYS A 100 16.06 18.32 10.70
N ASP A 101 15.23 19.36 10.64
CA ASP A 101 15.12 20.40 11.66
C ASP A 101 13.65 20.57 12.07
N LYS A 102 13.32 20.01 13.23
CA LYS A 102 11.96 19.98 13.76
C LYS A 102 11.39 21.37 14.04
N GLN A 103 12.20 22.30 14.54
CA GLN A 103 11.72 23.63 14.93
C GLN A 103 11.52 24.53 13.72
N LEU A 104 12.40 24.39 12.73
CA LEU A 104 12.23 25.06 11.45
C LEU A 104 11.01 24.53 10.69
N SER A 105 10.75 23.21 10.74
CA SER A 105 9.53 22.59 10.19
C SER A 105 8.26 23.09 10.89
N ILE A 106 8.28 23.23 12.22
CA ILE A 106 7.16 23.84 12.96
C ILE A 106 6.92 25.28 12.50
N CYS A 107 7.97 26.10 12.35
CA CYS A 107 7.82 27.46 11.83
C CYS A 107 7.20 27.50 10.43
N ARG A 108 7.61 26.58 9.54
CA ARG A 108 6.99 26.42 8.21
C ARG A 108 5.49 26.21 8.33
N GLY A 109 5.03 25.31 9.19
CA GLY A 109 3.59 25.03 9.36
C GLY A 109 2.79 26.23 9.88
N PHE A 110 3.39 27.11 10.68
CA PHE A 110 2.75 28.38 11.08
C PHE A 110 2.69 29.39 9.93
N ILE A 111 3.76 29.49 9.13
CA ILE A 111 3.80 30.35 7.95
C ILE A 111 2.78 29.90 6.90
N GLU A 112 2.70 28.58 6.66
CA GLU A 112 1.76 27.99 5.70
C GLU A 112 0.30 28.30 6.05
N LYS A 113 -0.07 28.18 7.33
CA LYS A 113 -1.44 28.54 7.78
C LYS A 113 -1.82 30.00 7.51
N GLU A 114 -0.87 30.92 7.65
CA GLU A 114 -1.16 32.33 7.38
C GLU A 114 -1.11 32.66 5.89
N TYR A 115 -0.25 31.96 5.13
CA TYR A 115 -0.27 31.99 3.67
C TYR A 115 -1.63 31.53 3.12
N ASP A 116 -2.18 30.41 3.60
CA ASP A 116 -3.47 29.87 3.13
C ASP A 116 -4.63 30.84 3.41
N LYS A 117 -4.59 31.57 4.54
CA LYS A 117 -5.57 32.63 4.84
C LYS A 117 -5.46 33.78 3.84
N LEU A 118 -4.23 34.24 3.60
CA LEU A 118 -3.95 35.33 2.67
C LEU A 118 -4.35 34.95 1.24
N GLU A 119 -4.14 33.69 0.86
CA GLU A 119 -4.61 33.14 -0.42
C GLU A 119 -6.12 33.23 -0.54
N ALA A 120 -6.86 32.79 0.48
CA ALA A 120 -8.32 32.82 0.48
C ALA A 120 -8.89 34.25 0.46
N GLU A 121 -8.16 35.23 0.99
CA GLU A 121 -8.52 36.64 0.95
C GLU A 121 -8.28 37.27 -0.44
N LEU A 122 -7.14 36.98 -1.05
CA LEU A 122 -6.74 37.55 -2.35
C LEU A 122 -7.45 36.88 -3.53
N TYR A 123 -7.63 35.57 -3.43
CA TYR A 123 -8.23 34.72 -4.43
C TYR A 123 -9.42 33.97 -3.81
N PRO A 124 -10.49 34.70 -3.43
CA PRO A 124 -11.67 34.06 -2.89
C PRO A 124 -12.19 33.07 -3.93
N LYS A 125 -12.28 31.80 -3.53
CA LYS A 125 -12.84 30.74 -4.38
C LYS A 125 -14.27 31.14 -4.71
N THR A 126 -14.47 31.70 -5.89
CA THR A 126 -15.79 31.72 -6.52
C THR A 126 -16.12 30.25 -6.82
N GLU A 127 -17.33 29.81 -6.50
CA GLU A 127 -17.77 28.48 -6.93
C GLU A 127 -17.49 28.38 -8.44
N PRO A 128 -16.69 27.39 -8.88
CA PRO A 128 -16.33 27.33 -10.28
C PRO A 128 -17.62 27.13 -11.08
N GLU A 129 -17.77 27.89 -12.18
CA GLU A 129 -18.69 27.49 -13.24
C GLU A 129 -18.43 26.01 -13.56
N PRO A 130 -19.47 25.17 -13.73
CA PRO A 130 -19.30 23.75 -13.96
C PRO A 130 -18.55 23.55 -15.27
N GLN A 131 -17.23 23.40 -15.18
CA GLN A 131 -16.45 22.85 -16.27
C GLN A 131 -16.90 21.40 -16.46
N PRO A 132 -17.03 20.92 -17.71
CA PRO A 132 -17.31 19.51 -17.94
C PRO A 132 -16.24 18.71 -17.19
N GLU A 133 -16.67 17.92 -16.21
CA GLU A 133 -15.77 17.09 -15.40
C GLU A 133 -14.86 16.31 -16.35
N LYS A 134 -13.60 16.72 -16.47
CA LYS A 134 -12.56 15.83 -16.97
C LYS A 134 -12.54 14.71 -15.94
N GLU A 135 -13.12 13.59 -16.31
CA GLU A 135 -13.26 12.43 -15.45
C GLU A 135 -11.89 12.07 -14.87
N ASN A 136 -11.67 12.40 -13.59
CA ASN A 136 -10.40 12.15 -12.93
C ASN A 136 -10.28 10.65 -12.71
N LYS A 137 -9.61 9.97 -13.64
CA LYS A 137 -9.36 8.52 -13.58
C LYS A 137 -8.56 8.09 -12.34
N TYR A 138 -7.90 9.03 -11.65
CA TYR A 138 -7.12 8.77 -10.43
C TYR A 138 -7.90 9.06 -9.13
N ASP A 139 -9.22 9.15 -9.20
CA ASP A 139 -10.06 9.14 -8.00
C ASP A 139 -10.01 7.74 -7.34
N PHE A 140 -9.29 7.64 -6.23
CA PHE A 140 -9.10 6.37 -5.52
C PHE A 140 -10.43 5.77 -5.00
N GLN A 141 -11.47 6.57 -4.78
CA GLN A 141 -12.79 6.05 -4.39
C GLN A 141 -13.47 5.34 -5.55
N LYS A 142 -13.37 5.89 -6.77
CA LYS A 142 -13.83 5.21 -8.00
C LYS A 142 -13.03 3.94 -8.28
N VAL A 143 -11.70 3.98 -8.06
CA VAL A 143 -10.83 2.79 -8.14
C VAL A 143 -11.30 1.71 -7.17
N LYS A 144 -11.64 2.07 -5.93
CA LYS A 144 -12.18 1.13 -4.94
C LYS A 144 -13.48 0.47 -5.40
N GLN A 145 -14.42 1.25 -5.92
CA GLN A 145 -15.67 0.72 -6.47
C GLN A 145 -15.40 -0.24 -7.63
N HIS A 146 -14.44 0.08 -8.52
CA HIS A 146 -14.09 -0.80 -9.63
C HIS A 146 -13.49 -2.14 -9.14
N ILE A 147 -12.51 -2.12 -8.22
CA ILE A 147 -11.87 -3.36 -7.74
C ILE A 147 -12.84 -4.27 -6.95
N GLU A 148 -13.94 -3.74 -6.42
CA GLU A 148 -15.00 -4.54 -5.81
C GLU A 148 -15.76 -5.38 -6.84
N THR A 149 -15.81 -4.95 -8.11
CA THR A 149 -16.44 -5.71 -9.20
C THR A 149 -15.56 -6.88 -9.70
N LEU A 150 -14.26 -6.86 -9.41
CA LEU A 150 -13.31 -7.88 -9.86
C LEU A 150 -13.41 -9.14 -9.00
N THR A 151 -13.42 -10.31 -9.67
CA THR A 151 -13.69 -11.60 -9.03
C THR A 151 -12.50 -12.13 -8.23
N THR A 152 -11.28 -12.04 -8.76
CA THR A 152 -10.10 -12.62 -8.10
C THR A 152 -9.22 -11.56 -7.46
N VAL A 153 -8.54 -11.92 -6.36
CA VAL A 153 -7.56 -11.03 -5.71
C VAL A 153 -6.41 -10.68 -6.67
N LYS A 154 -6.05 -11.61 -7.57
CA LYS A 154 -5.03 -11.40 -8.59
C LYS A 154 -5.43 -10.30 -9.58
N ASP A 155 -6.68 -10.29 -10.04
CA ASP A 155 -7.19 -9.26 -10.97
C ASP A 155 -7.22 -7.88 -10.30
N LYS A 156 -7.58 -7.83 -9.00
CA LYS A 156 -7.53 -6.60 -8.21
C LYS A 156 -6.11 -6.03 -8.11
N ILE A 157 -5.13 -6.89 -7.83
CA ILE A 157 -3.71 -6.49 -7.76
C ILE A 157 -3.22 -6.02 -9.13
N LEU A 158 -3.59 -6.72 -10.21
CA LEU A 158 -3.20 -6.36 -11.57
C LEU A 158 -3.72 -4.95 -11.93
N TYR A 159 -5.01 -4.71 -11.75
CA TYR A 159 -5.63 -3.41 -12.01
C TYR A 159 -4.99 -2.28 -11.18
N LEU A 160 -4.80 -2.49 -9.88
CA LEU A 160 -4.14 -1.51 -9.00
C LEU A 160 -2.68 -1.21 -9.43
N THR A 161 -1.98 -2.21 -9.98
CA THR A 161 -0.61 -2.05 -10.48
C THR A 161 -0.60 -1.25 -11.78
N GLU A 162 -1.52 -1.54 -12.69
CA GLU A 162 -1.65 -0.83 -13.97
C GLU A 162 -2.01 0.64 -13.77
N ILE A 163 -3.05 0.93 -12.96
CA ILE A 163 -3.49 2.31 -12.75
C ILE A 163 -2.45 3.14 -11.95
N LYS A 164 -1.73 2.52 -11.02
CA LYS A 164 -0.58 3.14 -10.34
C LYS A 164 0.53 3.48 -11.34
N THR A 165 0.85 2.56 -12.24
CA THR A 165 1.92 2.76 -13.24
C THR A 165 1.56 3.89 -14.19
N ASP A 166 0.32 3.89 -14.69
CA ASP A 166 -0.22 4.96 -15.53
C ASP A 166 -0.22 6.31 -14.79
N PHE A 167 -0.63 6.35 -13.51
CA PHE A 167 -0.50 7.57 -12.70
C PHE A 167 0.93 8.07 -12.60
N LEU A 168 1.90 7.20 -12.28
CA LEU A 168 3.31 7.59 -12.15
C LEU A 168 3.92 8.05 -13.49
N GLN A 169 3.49 7.47 -14.61
CA GLN A 169 3.93 7.88 -15.96
C GLN A 169 3.38 9.24 -16.39
N ASN A 170 2.18 9.60 -15.91
CA ASN A 170 1.49 10.83 -16.27
C ASN A 170 1.50 11.89 -15.16
N LYS A 171 2.26 11.66 -14.07
CA LYS A 171 2.34 12.58 -12.94
C LYS A 171 3.06 13.86 -13.37
N SER A 172 2.32 14.95 -13.56
CA SER A 172 2.92 16.28 -13.63
C SER A 172 3.55 16.62 -12.29
N GLY A 173 4.76 17.17 -12.26
CA GLY A 173 5.54 17.43 -11.04
C GLY A 173 4.90 18.37 -10.00
N TRP A 174 3.69 18.86 -10.26
CA TRP A 174 2.95 19.87 -9.50
C TRP A 174 1.75 19.31 -8.71
N ASP A 175 1.69 18.01 -8.44
CA ASP A 175 0.57 17.43 -7.67
C ASP A 175 0.82 17.52 -6.15
N LEU A 176 0.43 18.67 -5.59
CA LEU A 176 0.42 18.99 -4.15
C LEU A 176 -0.85 18.43 -3.48
N ASP A 177 -1.05 17.10 -3.53
CA ASP A 177 -2.10 16.49 -2.71
C ASP A 177 -1.60 16.39 -1.26
N LEU A 178 -2.19 17.20 -0.36
CA LEU A 178 -1.91 17.20 1.09
C LEU A 178 -2.36 15.90 1.79
N GLY A 179 -3.02 14.98 1.07
CA GLY A 179 -3.35 13.64 1.52
C GLY A 179 -2.30 12.58 1.18
N THR A 180 -2.60 11.32 1.53
CA THR A 180 -1.81 10.19 1.05
C THR A 180 -1.85 10.16 -0.49
N PRO A 181 -0.69 10.23 -1.19
CA PRO A 181 -0.64 10.22 -2.65
C PRO A 181 -1.37 9.02 -3.26
N PHE A 182 -1.92 9.18 -4.46
CA PHE A 182 -2.67 8.12 -5.15
C PHE A 182 -1.87 6.82 -5.27
N ASP A 183 -0.60 6.90 -5.69
CA ASP A 183 0.30 5.75 -5.80
C ASP A 183 0.48 5.03 -4.46
N ARG A 184 0.54 5.79 -3.36
CA ARG A 184 0.66 5.23 -2.02
C ARG A 184 -0.65 4.58 -1.55
N LYS A 185 -1.80 5.13 -1.90
CA LYS A 185 -3.11 4.50 -1.66
C LYS A 185 -3.21 3.16 -2.40
N CYS A 186 -2.75 3.08 -3.65
CA CYS A 186 -2.65 1.82 -4.40
C CYS A 186 -1.71 0.81 -3.73
N GLU A 187 -0.53 1.25 -3.26
CA GLU A 187 0.42 0.37 -2.56
C GLU A 187 -0.14 -0.23 -1.27
N LEU A 188 -0.87 0.56 -0.48
CA LEU A 188 -1.49 0.07 0.75
C LEU A 188 -2.55 -0.99 0.46
N GLU A 189 -3.37 -0.79 -0.59
CA GLU A 189 -4.38 -1.77 -0.97
C GLU A 189 -3.74 -3.03 -1.57
N ILE A 190 -2.71 -2.90 -2.41
CA ILE A 190 -1.93 -4.05 -2.92
C ILE A 190 -1.30 -4.83 -1.76
N LYS A 191 -0.74 -4.14 -0.76
CA LYS A 191 -0.16 -4.78 0.43
C LYS A 191 -1.22 -5.58 1.19
N LYS A 192 -2.39 -4.97 1.46
CA LYS A 192 -3.52 -5.63 2.11
C LYS A 192 -3.98 -6.87 1.32
N LEU A 193 -4.13 -6.77 -0.01
CA LEU A 193 -4.53 -7.89 -0.86
C LEU A 193 -3.48 -9.01 -0.87
N ASN A 194 -2.19 -8.67 -0.86
CA ASN A 194 -1.12 -9.65 -0.72
C ASN A 194 -1.09 -10.29 0.67
N GLU A 195 -1.42 -9.57 1.74
CA GLU A 195 -1.58 -10.14 3.08
C GLU A 195 -2.77 -11.10 3.13
N VAL A 196 -3.89 -10.76 2.48
CA VAL A 196 -5.03 -11.68 2.31
C VAL A 196 -4.59 -12.94 1.55
N LEU A 197 -3.87 -12.81 0.43
CA LEU A 197 -3.31 -13.96 -0.29
C LEU A 197 -2.35 -14.79 0.57
N LYS A 198 -1.53 -14.14 1.41
CA LYS A 198 -0.63 -14.83 2.34
C LYS A 198 -1.40 -15.56 3.43
N LEU A 199 -2.50 -15.00 3.94
CA LEU A 199 -3.36 -15.66 4.92
C LEU A 199 -4.12 -16.84 4.30
N GLU A 200 -4.60 -16.69 3.05
CA GLU A 200 -5.17 -17.78 2.24
C GLU A 200 -4.11 -18.83 1.84
N ALA A 201 -2.85 -18.43 1.72
CA ALA A 201 -1.73 -19.35 1.52
C ALA A 201 -1.25 -19.99 2.84
N HIS A 202 -1.41 -19.34 3.99
CA HIS A 202 -1.02 -19.90 5.29
C HIS A 202 -2.07 -20.87 5.86
N THR A 203 -3.29 -20.90 5.32
CA THR A 203 -4.20 -22.04 5.46
C THR A 203 -3.83 -23.22 4.54
N THR A 204 -2.84 -23.06 3.65
CA THR A 204 -2.24 -24.15 2.87
C THR A 204 -0.74 -24.27 3.18
N THR A 205 -0.43 -25.06 4.21
CA THR A 205 0.95 -25.50 4.54
C THR A 205 1.71 -25.86 3.26
N PRO A 206 3.00 -25.49 3.09
CA PRO A 206 3.79 -25.91 1.93
C PRO A 206 3.81 -27.44 1.91
N LYS A 207 3.04 -28.04 0.99
CA LYS A 207 2.96 -29.49 0.86
C LYS A 207 4.28 -29.99 0.30
N ALA A 208 5.09 -30.57 1.18
CA ALA A 208 6.25 -31.35 0.80
C ALA A 208 5.85 -32.31 -0.33
N LYS A 209 6.70 -32.45 -1.35
CA LYS A 209 6.47 -33.46 -2.41
C LYS A 209 6.16 -34.80 -1.75
N PRO A 210 5.09 -35.52 -2.16
CA PRO A 210 4.77 -36.83 -1.60
C PRO A 210 5.99 -37.73 -1.65
N ILE A 211 6.54 -38.08 -0.49
CA ILE A 211 7.68 -39.03 -0.38
C ILE A 211 7.18 -40.46 -0.66
N PHE A 212 5.88 -40.69 -0.42
CA PHE A 212 5.19 -41.94 -0.63
C PHE A 212 4.15 -41.79 -1.75
N LYS A 213 3.98 -42.85 -2.54
CA LYS A 213 2.92 -42.94 -3.56
C LYS A 213 2.11 -44.21 -3.36
N LEU A 214 0.86 -44.18 -3.78
CA LEU A 214 0.02 -45.39 -3.81
C LEU A 214 0.60 -46.42 -4.81
N SER A 215 0.47 -47.70 -4.49
CA SER A 215 0.91 -48.78 -5.37
C SER A 215 0.14 -48.78 -6.70
N ASP A 216 0.77 -49.22 -7.78
CA ASP A 216 0.14 -49.34 -9.09
C ASP A 216 -0.83 -50.55 -9.22
N LYS A 217 -1.14 -51.25 -8.11
CA LYS A 217 -2.10 -52.38 -8.07
C LYS A 217 -3.50 -51.91 -8.49
N LYS A 218 -4.11 -52.59 -9.45
CA LYS A 218 -5.50 -52.34 -9.87
C LYS A 218 -6.43 -52.44 -8.65
N GLY A 219 -7.22 -51.39 -8.42
CA GLY A 219 -8.15 -51.30 -7.28
C GLY A 219 -7.57 -50.66 -6.02
N ALA A 220 -6.25 -50.39 -5.96
CA ALA A 220 -5.60 -49.81 -4.77
C ALA A 220 -6.24 -48.49 -4.32
N LYS A 221 -6.70 -47.65 -5.27
CA LYS A 221 -7.37 -46.38 -4.95
C LYS A 221 -8.71 -46.61 -4.24
N THR A 222 -9.50 -47.57 -4.71
CA THR A 222 -10.79 -47.92 -4.09
C THR A 222 -10.58 -48.56 -2.73
N ASP A 223 -9.59 -49.44 -2.61
CA ASP A 223 -9.24 -50.07 -1.33
C ASP A 223 -8.75 -49.04 -0.31
N LEU A 224 -7.92 -48.08 -0.72
CA LEU A 224 -7.52 -46.95 0.13
C LEU A 224 -8.75 -46.17 0.62
N ILE A 225 -9.69 -45.82 -0.27
CA ILE A 225 -10.92 -45.10 0.12
C ILE A 225 -11.73 -45.90 1.15
N ARG A 226 -11.86 -47.23 0.98
CA ARG A 226 -12.56 -48.09 1.94
C ARG A 226 -11.89 -48.07 3.32
N VAL A 227 -10.56 -48.22 3.35
CA VAL A 227 -9.78 -48.20 4.59
C VAL A 227 -9.89 -46.84 5.28
N LEU A 228 -9.70 -45.74 4.55
CA LEU A 228 -9.85 -44.39 5.10
C LEU A 228 -11.27 -44.14 5.64
N ASN A 229 -12.31 -44.60 4.93
CA ASN A 229 -13.67 -44.49 5.43
C ASN A 229 -13.84 -45.26 6.75
N ALA A 230 -13.35 -46.49 6.85
CA ALA A 230 -13.43 -47.27 8.09
C ALA A 230 -12.67 -46.60 9.25
N LEU A 231 -11.46 -46.10 9.00
CA LEU A 231 -10.66 -45.37 10.00
C LEU A 231 -11.37 -44.12 10.51
N TYR A 232 -12.07 -43.40 9.62
CA TYR A 232 -12.89 -42.25 9.99
C TYR A 232 -14.10 -42.65 10.85
N GLU A 233 -14.84 -43.69 10.46
CA GLU A 233 -16.00 -44.18 11.23
C GLU A 233 -15.60 -44.65 12.63
N LEU A 234 -14.39 -45.21 12.78
CA LEU A 234 -13.82 -45.60 14.06
C LEU A 234 -13.33 -44.42 14.93
N ARG A 235 -13.40 -43.17 14.43
CA ARG A 235 -12.99 -41.94 15.14
C ARG A 235 -11.56 -41.99 15.68
N LEU A 236 -10.64 -42.59 14.92
CA LEU A 236 -9.24 -42.75 15.34
C LEU A 236 -8.41 -41.46 15.23
N PHE A 237 -8.93 -40.43 14.57
CA PHE A 237 -8.18 -39.21 14.25
C PHE A 237 -8.93 -37.96 14.74
N ASN A 238 -8.20 -37.09 15.43
CA ASN A 238 -8.61 -35.73 15.76
C ASN A 238 -7.65 -34.74 15.08
N LYS A 239 -8.11 -33.52 14.87
CA LYS A 239 -7.25 -32.39 14.49
C LYS A 239 -6.31 -32.03 15.63
N THR A 240 -5.25 -31.30 15.32
CA THR A 240 -4.25 -30.83 16.30
C THR A 240 -4.84 -29.89 17.36
N ASP A 241 -5.96 -29.24 17.05
CA ASP A 241 -6.72 -28.40 17.98
C ASP A 241 -7.76 -29.18 18.81
N GLY A 242 -7.78 -30.52 18.68
CA GLY A 242 -8.68 -31.41 19.40
C GLY A 242 -10.06 -31.59 18.75
N GLN A 243 -10.37 -30.89 17.65
CA GLN A 243 -11.65 -31.05 16.95
C GLN A 243 -11.71 -32.35 16.15
N ILE A 244 -12.92 -32.86 15.93
CA ILE A 244 -13.15 -34.01 15.05
C ILE A 244 -13.09 -33.51 13.59
N PRO A 245 -12.24 -34.08 12.72
CA PRO A 245 -12.21 -33.69 11.32
C PRO A 245 -13.51 -34.06 10.61
N THR A 246 -13.84 -33.33 9.54
CA THR A 246 -14.91 -33.80 8.65
C THR A 246 -14.43 -34.98 7.81
N LYS A 247 -15.34 -35.83 7.34
CA LYS A 247 -14.98 -36.99 6.50
C LYS A 247 -14.23 -36.56 5.23
N GLN A 248 -14.70 -35.49 4.59
CA GLN A 248 -14.10 -34.96 3.37
C GLN A 248 -12.68 -34.46 3.64
N GLU A 249 -12.52 -33.61 4.65
CA GLU A 249 -11.21 -33.08 5.06
C GLU A 249 -10.22 -34.20 5.36
N PHE A 250 -10.64 -35.23 6.11
CA PHE A 250 -9.78 -36.38 6.44
C PHE A 250 -9.32 -37.13 5.18
N ILE A 251 -10.25 -37.47 4.28
CA ILE A 251 -9.94 -38.28 3.09
C ILE A 251 -9.10 -37.51 2.08
N GLU A 252 -9.43 -36.23 1.83
CA GLU A 252 -8.66 -35.39 0.90
C GLU A 252 -7.24 -35.17 1.42
N THR A 253 -7.07 -34.89 2.71
CA THR A 253 -5.74 -34.73 3.34
C THR A 253 -4.87 -35.98 3.18
N MET A 254 -5.45 -37.17 3.40
CA MET A 254 -4.73 -38.44 3.25
C MET A 254 -4.42 -38.77 1.78
N GLY A 255 -5.34 -38.46 0.86
CA GLY A 255 -5.12 -38.61 -0.56
C GLY A 255 -3.95 -37.75 -1.04
N GLU A 256 -3.95 -36.49 -0.60
CA GLU A 256 -2.91 -35.54 -0.93
C GLU A 256 -1.54 -35.93 -0.39
N TYR A 257 -1.47 -36.43 0.84
CA TYR A 257 -0.24 -36.97 1.41
C TYR A 257 0.40 -38.06 0.54
N LEU A 258 -0.43 -38.85 -0.15
CA LEU A 258 -0.02 -39.94 -1.05
C LEU A 258 0.08 -39.51 -2.53
N GLY A 259 -0.15 -38.24 -2.84
CA GLY A 259 -0.19 -37.75 -4.22
C GLY A 259 -1.34 -38.31 -5.05
N VAL A 260 -2.47 -38.67 -4.42
CA VAL A 260 -3.66 -39.23 -5.07
C VAL A 260 -4.85 -38.31 -4.89
N ASP A 261 -5.48 -37.91 -6.00
CA ASP A 261 -6.73 -37.16 -5.96
C ASP A 261 -7.90 -38.04 -5.48
N LEU A 262 -8.39 -37.76 -4.27
CA LEU A 262 -9.53 -38.42 -3.63
C LEU A 262 -10.77 -37.53 -3.51
N SER A 263 -10.81 -36.37 -4.18
CA SER A 263 -11.97 -35.44 -4.13
C SER A 263 -13.31 -36.10 -4.46
N LYS A 264 -13.29 -37.12 -5.35
CA LYS A 264 -14.48 -37.88 -5.76
C LYS A 264 -14.75 -39.14 -4.93
N TYR A 265 -14.25 -39.21 -3.69
CA TYR A 265 -14.39 -40.41 -2.86
C TYR A 265 -15.86 -40.80 -2.62
N HIS A 266 -16.76 -39.83 -2.46
CA HIS A 266 -18.19 -40.10 -2.24
C HIS A 266 -18.81 -40.90 -3.38
N SER A 267 -18.58 -40.48 -4.62
CA SER A 267 -19.07 -41.19 -5.81
C SER A 267 -18.42 -42.57 -5.92
N ASN A 268 -17.11 -42.68 -5.69
CA ASN A 268 -16.39 -43.95 -5.76
C ASN A 268 -16.87 -44.95 -4.70
N LEU A 269 -17.10 -44.49 -3.47
CA LEU A 269 -17.57 -45.30 -2.36
C LEU A 269 -19.03 -45.70 -2.54
N SER A 270 -19.90 -44.75 -2.93
CA SER A 270 -21.30 -45.03 -3.23
C SER A 270 -21.44 -46.05 -4.36
N GLN A 271 -20.69 -45.88 -5.44
CA GLN A 271 -20.67 -46.82 -6.56
C GLN A 271 -20.16 -48.20 -6.14
N ALA A 272 -19.13 -48.28 -5.30
CA ALA A 272 -18.59 -49.54 -4.80
C ALA A 272 -19.55 -50.25 -3.84
N LEU A 273 -20.26 -49.52 -2.99
CA LEU A 273 -21.23 -50.09 -2.05
C LEU A 273 -22.53 -50.53 -2.72
N GLN A 274 -22.95 -49.84 -3.79
CA GLN A 274 -24.19 -50.17 -4.50
C GLN A 274 -24.01 -51.26 -5.57
N ASN A 275 -22.88 -51.27 -6.27
CA ASN A 275 -22.70 -52.10 -7.47
C ASN A 275 -21.79 -53.31 -7.27
N GLN A 276 -21.28 -53.55 -6.06
CA GLN A 276 -20.44 -54.72 -5.77
C GLN A 276 -20.97 -55.47 -4.55
N PRO A 277 -20.84 -56.80 -4.52
CA PRO A 277 -21.16 -57.61 -3.35
C PRO A 277 -20.37 -57.16 -2.11
N LEU A 278 -20.92 -57.43 -0.92
CA LEU A 278 -20.30 -57.06 0.35
C LEU A 278 -18.91 -57.68 0.50
N GLU A 279 -18.74 -58.93 0.05
CA GLU A 279 -17.50 -59.70 0.09
C GLU A 279 -16.37 -58.98 -0.66
N VAL A 280 -16.70 -58.34 -1.79
CA VAL A 280 -15.74 -57.56 -2.59
C VAL A 280 -15.30 -56.31 -1.83
N ASN A 281 -16.23 -55.67 -1.11
CA ASN A 281 -15.93 -54.49 -0.30
C ASN A 281 -15.14 -54.83 0.98
N LEU A 282 -15.34 -56.03 1.54
CA LEU A 282 -14.65 -56.50 2.74
C LEU A 282 -13.25 -57.07 2.47
N LYS A 283 -12.93 -57.44 1.22
CA LYS A 283 -11.69 -58.11 0.84
C LYS A 283 -10.42 -57.44 1.38
N VAL A 284 -10.31 -56.11 1.28
CA VAL A 284 -9.14 -55.37 1.78
C VAL A 284 -8.95 -55.54 3.30
N PHE A 285 -10.04 -55.59 4.07
CA PHE A 285 -9.97 -55.73 5.52
C PHE A 285 -9.58 -57.15 5.94
N GLU A 286 -10.05 -58.18 5.21
CA GLU A 286 -9.58 -59.55 5.42
C GLU A 286 -8.09 -59.69 5.05
N GLU A 287 -7.64 -59.11 3.93
CA GLU A 287 -6.21 -59.07 3.55
C GLU A 287 -5.36 -58.39 4.66
N MET A 288 -5.85 -57.30 5.27
CA MET A 288 -5.18 -56.63 6.40
C MET A 288 -5.10 -57.52 7.64
N LYS A 289 -6.19 -58.22 7.98
CA LYS A 289 -6.26 -59.13 9.12
C LYS A 289 -5.29 -60.30 8.95
N GLU A 290 -5.27 -60.94 7.78
CA GLU A 290 -4.31 -62.01 7.45
C GLU A 290 -2.86 -61.52 7.58
N ALA A 291 -2.55 -60.31 7.10
CA ALA A 291 -1.22 -59.72 7.21
C ALA A 291 -0.81 -59.52 8.69
N THR A 292 -1.71 -59.02 9.54
CA THR A 292 -1.46 -58.88 10.98
C THR A 292 -1.28 -60.23 11.67
N GLN A 293 -2.10 -61.22 11.35
CA GLN A 293 -2.00 -62.57 11.89
C GLN A 293 -0.65 -63.20 11.55
N LYS A 294 -0.23 -63.13 10.27
CA LYS A 294 1.05 -63.65 9.82
C LYS A 294 2.22 -63.01 10.57
N ALA A 295 2.22 -61.69 10.75
CA ALA A 295 3.25 -61.00 11.53
C ALA A 295 3.28 -61.48 12.98
N HIS A 296 2.11 -61.66 13.62
CA HIS A 296 2.02 -62.17 14.99
C HIS A 296 2.56 -63.60 15.15
N TYR A 297 2.32 -64.48 14.17
CA TYR A 297 2.83 -65.85 14.16
C TYR A 297 4.30 -65.97 13.78
N GLN A 298 4.91 -64.95 13.17
CA GLN A 298 6.36 -64.90 12.91
C GLN A 298 7.16 -64.42 14.12
N THR A 299 6.51 -63.74 15.07
CA THR A 299 7.09 -63.27 16.33
C THR A 299 6.92 -64.24 17.51
N LYS A 300 6.28 -65.39 17.28
CA LYS A 300 6.17 -66.50 18.25
C LYS A 300 7.00 -67.68 17.77
#